data_AF-A0A7Y5QY14-F1
#
_entry.id   AF-A0A7Y5QY14-F1
#
_cell.length_a   1.000
_cell.length_b   1.000
_cell.length_c   1.000
_cell.angle_alpha   90.00
_cell.angle_beta   90.00
_cell.angle_gamma   90.00
#
_symmetry.space_group_name_H-M   'P 1'
#
loop_
_entity.id
_entity.type
_entity.pdbx_description
1 polymer ?
#
loop_
_entity_poly.entity_id
_entity_poly.type
_entity_poly.pdbx_seq_one_letter_code
_entity_poly.pdbx_strand_id
1 'polypeptide(L)'
;MSPTRREALAQLAALAAVACVRGTGRSSSEPAGDSLDGTIADYQAGRRRGAWSAEDATRRALERCRTIGARLHAIDVLDADVALAAARASDARLRAGTLRGPLDGVP
;
A
#
# COMPACT_ATOMS: atom_id res chain seq x y z
N MET A 1 -9.22 -36.71 26.14
CA MET A 1 -8.21 -37.46 25.36
C MET A 1 -7.39 -36.44 24.58
N SER A 2 -6.07 -36.55 24.62
CA SER A 2 -5.15 -35.64 23.91
C SER A 2 -5.19 -35.94 22.41
N PRO A 3 -5.21 -34.93 21.52
CA PRO A 3 -5.22 -35.17 20.08
C PRO A 3 -3.92 -35.88 19.67
N THR A 4 -4.03 -36.77 18.70
CA THR A 4 -2.88 -37.41 18.08
C THR A 4 -2.11 -36.41 17.22
N ARG A 5 -0.84 -36.70 16.91
CA ARG A 5 0.00 -35.85 16.05
C ARG A 5 -0.65 -35.54 14.70
N ARG A 6 -1.37 -36.50 14.13
CA ARG A 6 -2.08 -36.37 12.85
C ARG A 6 -3.28 -35.42 12.95
N GLU A 7 -4.04 -35.52 14.04
CA GLU A 7 -5.17 -34.63 14.31
C GLU A 7 -4.71 -33.20 14.62
N ALA A 8 -3.62 -33.04 15.38
CA ALA A 8 -3.02 -31.74 15.65
C ALA A 8 -2.57 -31.05 14.34
N LEU A 9 -1.92 -31.80 13.43
CA LEU A 9 -1.53 -31.27 12.11
C LEU A 9 -2.74 -30.92 11.25
N ALA A 10 -3.80 -31.75 11.25
CA ALA A 10 -5.03 -31.47 10.52
C ALA A 10 -5.76 -30.23 11.06
N GLN A 11 -5.81 -30.07 12.39
CA GLN A 11 -6.38 -28.90 13.05
C GLN A 11 -5.58 -27.62 12.74
N LEU A 12 -4.24 -27.70 12.73
CA LEU A 12 -3.39 -26.56 12.37
C LEU A 12 -3.57 -26.16 10.90
N ALA A 13 -3.65 -27.14 9.99
CA ALA A 13 -3.90 -26.91 8.57
C ALA A 13 -5.30 -26.30 8.32
N ALA A 14 -6.31 -26.78 9.04
CA ALA A 14 -7.66 -26.21 8.99
C ALA A 14 -7.69 -24.76 9.50
N LEU A 15 -6.96 -24.45 10.58
CA LEU A 15 -6.84 -23.09 11.09
C LEU A 15 -6.16 -22.15 10.09
N ALA A 16 -5.07 -22.61 9.46
CA ALA A 16 -4.35 -21.86 8.42
C ALA A 16 -5.23 -21.62 7.18
N ALA A 17 -6.03 -22.61 6.76
CA ALA A 17 -6.96 -22.48 5.65
C ALA A 17 -8.06 -21.43 5.92
N VAL A 18 -8.60 -21.38 7.14
CA VAL A 18 -9.60 -20.38 7.55
C VAL A 18 -9.03 -18.96 7.59
N ALA A 19 -7.75 -18.80 8.00
CA ALA A 19 -7.08 -17.51 7.99
C ALA A 19 -6.83 -16.99 6.56
N CYS A 20 -6.47 -17.87 5.61
CA CYS A 20 -6.30 -17.51 4.20
C CYS A 20 -7.62 -17.09 3.53
N VAL A 21 -8.75 -17.70 3.90
CA VAL A 21 -10.07 -17.36 3.34
C VAL A 21 -10.60 -16.02 3.87
N ARG A 22 -10.29 -15.64 5.12
CA ARG A 22 -10.75 -14.37 5.71
C ARG A 22 -9.91 -13.15 5.29
N GLY A 23 -8.70 -13.36 4.76
CA GLY A 23 -7.85 -12.30 4.22
C GLY A 23 -8.25 -11.77 2.84
N THR A 24 -9.28 -12.33 2.21
CA THR A 24 -9.76 -11.93 0.87
C THR A 24 -10.88 -10.89 0.90
N GLY A 25 -11.16 -10.31 2.08
CA GLY A 25 -12.12 -9.24 2.26
C GLY A 25 -11.78 -8.01 1.43
N ARG A 26 -12.49 -7.89 0.30
CA ARG A 26 -12.48 -6.82 -0.72
C ARG A 26 -11.40 -6.93 -1.80
N SER A 27 -11.55 -7.98 -2.61
CA SER A 27 -11.20 -7.92 -4.03
C SER A 27 -12.09 -6.90 -4.75
N SER A 28 -11.69 -5.63 -4.78
CA SER A 28 -11.96 -4.77 -5.93
C SER A 28 -10.84 -5.02 -6.94
N SER A 29 -10.99 -6.10 -7.70
CA SER A 29 -10.21 -6.35 -8.90
C SER A 29 -10.62 -5.33 -9.97
N GLU A 30 -9.87 -4.22 -10.05
CA GLU A 30 -9.57 -3.58 -11.32
C GLU A 30 -8.04 -3.58 -11.51
N PRO A 31 -7.52 -4.16 -12.59
CA PRO A 31 -6.14 -3.91 -12.99
C PRO A 31 -6.03 -2.51 -13.61
N ALA A 32 -5.06 -1.73 -13.13
CA ALA A 32 -4.63 -0.41 -13.60
C ALA A 32 -5.49 0.82 -13.23
N GLY A 33 -6.07 0.87 -12.03
CA GLY A 33 -6.56 2.12 -11.42
C GLY A 33 -5.41 3.07 -11.03
N ASP A 34 -5.70 4.37 -10.90
CA ASP A 34 -4.73 5.35 -10.41
C ASP A 34 -4.29 4.98 -8.99
N SER A 35 -2.98 5.06 -8.68
CA SER A 35 -2.45 4.80 -7.34
C SER A 35 -3.03 5.70 -6.25
N LEU A 36 -3.67 6.81 -6.64
CA LEU A 36 -4.33 7.77 -5.76
C LEU A 36 -5.83 7.52 -5.60
N ASP A 37 -6.38 6.53 -6.29
CA ASP A 37 -7.78 6.15 -6.13
C ASP A 37 -7.89 5.08 -5.02
N GLY A 38 -8.95 5.16 -4.22
CA GLY A 38 -9.17 4.26 -3.08
C GLY A 38 -8.61 4.78 -1.75
N THR A 39 -8.31 3.87 -0.84
CA THR A 39 -7.85 4.19 0.52
C THR A 39 -6.34 4.07 0.67
N ILE A 40 -5.79 4.66 1.73
CA ILE A 40 -4.38 4.47 2.12
C ILE A 40 -4.04 2.97 2.32
N ALA A 41 -5.00 2.19 2.84
CA ALA A 41 -4.82 0.76 3.02
C ALA A 41 -4.71 0.02 1.68
N ASP A 42 -5.54 0.40 0.70
CA ASP A 42 -5.47 -0.13 -0.66
C ASP A 42 -4.11 0.18 -1.26
N TYR A 43 -3.71 1.46 -1.23
CA TYR A 43 -2.40 1.95 -1.68
C TYR A 43 -1.23 1.13 -1.09
N GLN A 44 -1.20 0.97 0.23
CA GLN A 44 -0.17 0.18 0.90
C GLN A 44 -0.20 -1.29 0.49
N ALA A 45 -1.38 -1.87 0.25
CA ALA A 45 -1.50 -3.24 -0.21
C ALA A 45 -0.94 -3.43 -1.63
N GLY A 46 -1.16 -2.50 -2.56
CA GLY A 46 -0.57 -2.60 -3.90
C GLY A 46 0.93 -2.28 -3.92
N ARG A 47 1.44 -1.39 -3.06
CA ARG A 47 2.90 -1.24 -2.88
C ARG A 47 3.57 -2.55 -2.42
N ARG A 48 2.98 -3.23 -1.43
CA ARG A 48 3.47 -4.55 -0.97
C ARG A 48 3.46 -5.62 -2.06
N ARG A 49 2.53 -5.52 -3.02
CA ARG A 49 2.44 -6.40 -4.20
C ARG A 49 3.30 -5.94 -5.37
N GLY A 50 3.99 -4.80 -5.27
CA GLY A 50 4.78 -4.22 -6.36
C GLY A 50 3.96 -3.57 -7.47
N ALA A 51 2.66 -3.33 -7.27
CA ALA A 51 1.78 -2.71 -8.25
C ALA A 51 2.04 -1.20 -8.41
N TRP A 52 2.54 -0.54 -7.35
CA TRP A 52 2.79 0.90 -7.33
C TRP A 52 4.10 1.23 -6.61
N SER A 53 4.76 2.30 -7.04
CA SER A 53 5.88 2.93 -6.34
C SER A 53 5.40 4.17 -5.57
N ALA A 54 6.14 4.58 -4.53
CA ALA A 54 5.90 5.87 -3.89
C ALA A 54 6.17 7.01 -4.87
N GLU A 55 7.25 6.92 -5.65
CA GLU A 55 7.59 7.97 -6.61
C GLU A 55 6.47 8.24 -7.63
N ASP A 56 5.86 7.20 -8.19
CA ASP A 56 4.79 7.38 -9.17
C ASP A 56 3.52 7.96 -8.55
N ALA A 57 3.15 7.51 -7.35
CA ALA A 57 1.99 8.05 -6.64
C ALA A 57 2.20 9.53 -6.26
N THR A 58 3.38 9.88 -5.76
CA THR A 58 3.75 11.28 -5.46
C THR A 58 3.72 12.13 -6.72
N ARG A 59 4.24 11.65 -7.86
CA ARG A 59 4.21 12.41 -9.12
C ARG A 59 2.77 12.72 -9.56
N ARG A 60 1.87 11.75 -9.44
CA ARG A 60 0.44 11.94 -9.73
C ARG A 60 -0.22 12.90 -8.75
N ALA A 61 0.17 12.87 -7.47
CA ALA A 61 -0.41 13.76 -6.46
C ALA A 61 0.01 15.21 -6.71
N LEU A 62 1.30 15.42 -7.01
CA LEU A 62 1.83 16.72 -7.41
C LEU A 62 1.11 17.27 -8.65
N GLU A 63 0.78 16.42 -9.63
CA GLU A 63 0.02 16.84 -10.79
C GLU A 63 -1.42 17.24 -10.44
N ARG A 64 -2.10 16.48 -9.58
CA ARG A 64 -3.43 16.88 -9.04
C ARG A 64 -3.35 18.20 -8.25
N CYS A 65 -2.29 18.44 -7.49
CA CYS A 65 -2.06 19.71 -6.80
C CYS A 65 -1.93 20.88 -7.78
N ARG A 66 -1.14 20.74 -8.85
CA ARG A 66 -0.92 21.79 -9.86
C ARG A 66 -2.17 22.11 -10.68
N THR A 67 -3.05 21.13 -10.87
CA THR A 67 -4.24 21.26 -11.72
C THR A 67 -5.50 21.57 -10.88
N ILE A 68 -5.95 20.60 -10.10
CA ILE A 68 -7.16 20.69 -9.28
C ILE A 68 -6.90 21.56 -8.06
N GLY A 69 -5.77 21.34 -7.36
CA GLY A 69 -5.42 22.11 -6.17
C GLY A 69 -5.30 23.61 -6.43
N ALA A 70 -4.76 24.00 -7.58
CA ALA A 70 -4.70 25.39 -8.01
C ALA A 70 -6.09 26.01 -8.23
N ARG A 71 -7.03 25.28 -8.86
CA ARG A 71 -8.42 25.75 -9.03
C ARG A 71 -9.18 25.88 -7.72
N LEU A 72 -8.87 25.02 -6.76
CA LEU A 72 -9.52 25.01 -5.45
C LEU A 72 -8.84 25.93 -4.44
N HIS A 73 -7.71 26.54 -4.79
CA HIS A 73 -6.85 27.26 -3.85
C HIS A 73 -6.52 26.42 -2.60
N ALA A 74 -6.26 25.12 -2.81
CA ALA A 74 -6.13 24.15 -1.73
C ALA A 74 -4.69 24.01 -1.19
N ILE A 75 -3.69 24.55 -1.89
CA ILE A 75 -2.28 24.35 -1.60
C ILE A 75 -1.55 25.70 -1.62
N ASP A 76 -1.03 26.13 -0.46
CA ASP A 76 -0.29 27.38 -0.33
C ASP A 76 1.18 27.25 -0.75
N VAL A 77 1.81 26.10 -0.46
CA VAL A 77 3.21 25.80 -0.78
C VAL A 77 3.30 24.38 -1.33
N LEU A 78 3.98 24.23 -2.47
CA LEU A 78 4.18 22.94 -3.13
C LEU A 78 5.66 22.70 -3.41
N ASP A 79 6.31 21.89 -2.59
CA ASP A 79 7.71 21.48 -2.77
C ASP A 79 7.81 20.09 -3.43
N ALA A 80 7.93 20.09 -4.75
CA ALA A 80 7.97 18.87 -5.54
C ALA A 80 9.26 18.07 -5.34
N ASP A 81 10.39 18.75 -5.12
CA ASP A 81 11.70 18.10 -5.07
C ASP A 81 11.87 17.34 -3.76
N VAL A 82 11.48 17.96 -2.64
CA VAL A 82 11.48 17.30 -1.32
C VAL A 82 10.52 16.10 -1.32
N ALA A 83 9.32 16.26 -1.89
CA ALA A 83 8.33 15.19 -1.96
C ALA A 83 8.86 13.99 -2.78
N LEU A 84 9.43 14.23 -3.96
CA LEU A 84 9.97 13.16 -4.81
C LEU A 84 11.21 12.51 -4.18
N ALA A 85 12.08 13.27 -3.51
CA ALA A 85 13.22 12.71 -2.79
C ALA A 85 12.78 11.78 -1.65
N ALA A 86 11.78 12.19 -0.87
CA ALA A 86 11.21 11.38 0.21
C ALA A 86 10.56 10.09 -0.32
N ALA A 87 9.84 10.18 -1.44
CA ALA A 87 9.20 9.04 -2.10
C ALA A 87 10.22 8.00 -2.58
N ARG A 88 11.27 8.44 -3.31
CA ARG A 88 12.38 7.57 -3.74
C ARG A 88 13.07 6.88 -2.58
N ALA A 89 13.30 7.61 -1.49
CA ALA A 89 13.89 7.06 -0.28
C ALA A 89 12.97 6.01 0.38
N SER A 90 11.65 6.20 0.32
CA SER A 90 10.69 5.19 0.78
C SER A 90 10.75 3.92 -0.07
N ASP A 91 10.80 4.06 -1.40
CA ASP A 91 10.91 2.90 -2.28
C ASP A 91 12.22 2.13 -2.07
N ALA A 92 13.32 2.84 -1.77
CA ALA A 92 14.57 2.20 -1.35
C ALA A 92 14.41 1.42 -0.04
N ARG A 93 13.73 1.98 0.96
CA ARG A 93 13.44 1.30 2.24
C ARG A 93 12.53 0.09 2.06
N LEU A 94 11.53 0.18 1.19
CA LEU A 94 10.64 -0.95 0.87
C LEU A 94 11.45 -2.12 0.30
N ARG A 95 12.32 -1.84 -0.69
CA ARG A 95 13.20 -2.86 -1.28
C ARG A 95 14.19 -3.45 -0.28
N ALA A 96 14.65 -2.64 0.67
CA ALA A 96 15.56 -3.09 1.74
C ALA A 96 14.86 -3.82 2.91
N GLY A 97 13.51 -3.84 2.95
CA GLY A 97 12.76 -4.38 4.08
C GLY A 97 12.82 -3.53 5.35
N THR A 98 13.19 -2.25 5.23
CA THR A 98 13.43 -1.32 6.36
C THR A 98 12.45 -0.15 6.38
N LEU A 99 11.16 -0.43 6.16
CA LEU A 99 10.13 0.61 6.22
C LEU A 99 10.10 1.27 7.60
N ARG A 100 9.86 2.58 7.64
CA ARG A 100 9.74 3.38 8.88
C ARG A 100 8.41 3.15 9.61
N GLY A 101 7.43 2.56 8.94
CA GLY A 101 6.12 2.25 9.50
C GLY A 101 5.04 2.06 8.45
N PRO A 102 3.78 1.89 8.87
CA PRO A 102 2.65 1.58 7.98
C PRO A 102 2.31 2.66 6.94
N LEU A 103 2.77 3.89 7.14
CA LEU A 103 2.53 5.04 6.26
C LEU A 103 3.78 5.49 5.50
N ASP A 104 4.89 4.75 5.59
CA ASP A 104 6.11 5.11 4.88
C ASP A 104 5.86 5.15 3.36
N GLY A 105 6.03 6.33 2.76
CA GLY A 105 5.86 6.64 1.33
C GLY A 105 4.43 6.76 0.85
N VAL A 106 3.47 7.02 1.74
CA VAL A 106 2.16 7.58 1.34
C VAL A 106 2.37 9.06 0.98
N PRO A 107 1.91 9.53 -0.19
CA PRO A 107 1.99 10.94 -0.60
C PRO A 107 1.03 11.85 0.17
#